data_AF-A0A9D2QVS1-F1
#
_entry.id   AF-A0A9D2QVS1-F1
#
_cell.length_a   1.000
_cell.length_b   1.000
_cell.length_c   1.000
_cell.angle_alpha   90.00
_cell.angle_beta   90.00
_cell.angle_gamma   90.00
#
_symmetry.space_group_name_H-M   'P 1'
#
loop_
_entity.id
_entity.type
_entity.pdbx_description
1 polymer ?
#
loop_
_entity_poly.entity_id
_entity_poly.type
_entity_poly.pdbx_seq_one_letter_code
_entity_poly.pdbx_strand_id
1 'polypeptide(L)' 'MSEGNLLVIYYAPNTWNFTRLGKVQNLSEEELKKVLGRGSITATLTLTEDEIRPLT' A
#
# COMPACT_ATOMS: atom_id res chain seq x y z
N MET A 1 -15.51 -11.28 -3.27
CA MET A 1 -14.85 -11.64 -4.54
C MET A 1 -14.23 -10.36 -5.06
N SER A 2 -12.92 -10.30 -5.19
CA SER A 2 -12.25 -9.18 -5.87
C SER A 2 -11.66 -9.71 -7.16
N GLU A 3 -12.46 -9.75 -8.22
CA GLU A 3 -11.94 -9.92 -9.56
C GLU A 3 -11.69 -8.52 -10.13
N GLY A 4 -10.43 -8.12 -10.23
CA GLY A 4 -10.03 -6.80 -10.73
C GLY A 4 -8.58 -6.42 -10.44
N ASN A 5 -8.08 -5.40 -11.15
CA ASN A 5 -6.76 -4.80 -10.94
C ASN A 5 -6.80 -3.86 -9.73
N LEU A 6 -6.89 -4.44 -8.52
CA LEU A 6 -6.89 -3.67 -7.28
C LEU A 6 -5.49 -3.57 -6.71
N LEU A 7 -5.10 -2.35 -6.34
CA LEU A 7 -4.05 -2.14 -5.36
C LEU A 7 -4.69 -2.01 -3.98
N VAL A 8 -4.26 -2.84 -3.04
CA VAL A 8 -4.85 -2.91 -1.70
C VAL A 8 -3.80 -2.62 -0.63
N ILE A 9 -4.12 -1.72 0.30
CA ILE A 9 -3.30 -1.44 1.48
C ILE A 9 -3.93 -2.18 2.68
N TYR A 10 -3.24 -3.22 3.16
CA TYR A 10 -3.67 -3.98 4.34
C TYR A 10 -3.11 -3.38 5.63
N TYR A 11 -4.00 -3.18 6.61
CA TYR A 11 -3.67 -2.62 7.93
C TYR A 11 -4.26 -3.41 9.12
N ALA A 12 -4.87 -4.58 8.85
CA ALA A 12 -5.47 -5.47 9.84
C ALA A 12 -5.36 -6.94 9.38
N PRO A 13 -5.51 -7.92 10.29
CA PRO A 13 -5.52 -9.33 9.92
C PRO A 13 -6.55 -9.62 8.82
N ASN A 14 -6.15 -10.38 7.81
CA ASN A 14 -7.04 -10.80 6.73
C ASN A 14 -6.71 -12.25 6.30
N THR A 15 -7.70 -12.92 5.69
CA THR A 15 -7.61 -14.32 5.25
C THR A 15 -7.49 -14.48 3.73
N TRP A 16 -7.24 -13.38 3.01
CA TRP A 16 -7.17 -13.37 1.55
C TRP A 16 -5.73 -13.53 1.09
N ASN A 17 -5.54 -14.21 -0.05
CA ASN A 17 -4.21 -14.46 -0.60
C ASN A 17 -3.94 -13.51 -1.77
N PHE A 18 -3.06 -12.53 -1.57
CA PHE A 18 -2.64 -11.55 -2.59
C PHE A 18 -1.14 -11.61 -2.83
N THR A 19 -0.69 -11.19 -4.01
CA THR A 19 0.72 -10.93 -4.26
C THR A 19 1.17 -9.69 -3.48
N ARG A 20 2.00 -9.88 -2.47
CA ARG A 20 2.53 -8.77 -1.65
C ARG A 20 3.57 -7.99 -2.43
N LEU A 21 3.28 -6.73 -2.76
CA LEU A 21 4.21 -5.82 -3.42
C LEU A 21 5.20 -5.14 -2.46
N GLY A 22 4.83 -4.91 -1.20
CA GLY A 22 5.69 -4.21 -0.24
C GLY A 22 5.12 -4.09 1.18
N LYS A 23 5.81 -3.31 2.02
CA LYS A 23 5.36 -2.89 3.36
C LYS A 23 5.46 -1.37 3.45
N VAL A 24 4.44 -0.73 4.04
CA VAL A 24 4.56 0.66 4.47
C VAL A 24 5.71 0.77 5.47
N GLN A 25 6.60 1.75 5.25
CA GLN A 25 7.72 2.06 6.12
C GLN A 25 7.46 3.36 6.88
N ASN A 26 8.26 3.62 7.92
CA ASN A 26 8.27 4.89 8.66
C ASN A 26 6.94 5.27 9.33
N LEU A 27 6.03 4.31 9.52
CA LEU A 27 4.78 4.46 10.26
C LEU A 27 4.54 3.22 11.11
N SER A 28 4.10 3.43 12.35
CA SER A 28 3.48 2.39 13.18
C SER A 28 2.09 2.02 12.66
N GLU A 29 1.57 0.89 13.14
CA GLU A 29 0.22 0.44 12.79
C GLU A 29 -0.86 1.46 13.23
N GLU A 30 -0.69 2.07 14.40
CA GLU A 30 -1.62 3.09 14.90
C GLU A 30 -1.60 4.35 14.05
N GLU A 31 -0.41 4.81 13.63
CA GLU A 31 -0.26 5.98 12.76
C GLU A 31 -0.86 5.71 11.38
N LEU A 32 -0.62 4.53 10.80
CA LEU A 32 -1.23 4.14 9.52
C LEU A 32 -2.76 4.16 9.60
N LYS A 33 -3.34 3.59 10.66
CA LYS A 33 -4.80 3.62 10.88
C LYS A 33 -5.34 5.05 11.02
N LYS A 34 -4.61 5.94 11.69
CA LYS A 34 -4.99 7.35 11.82
C LYS A 34 -5.00 8.07 10.47
N VAL A 35 -4.00 7.84 9.62
CA VAL A 35 -3.91 8.42 8.27
C VAL A 35 -5.05 7.93 7.38
N LEU A 36 -5.38 6.64 7.42
CA LEU A 36 -6.51 6.08 6.67
C LEU A 36 -7.86 6.61 7.17
N GLY A 37 -7.95 6.94 8.46
CA GLY A 37 -9.12 7.58 9.05
C GLY A 37 -10.40 6.74 8.91
N ARG A 38 -11.56 7.42 8.96
CA ARG A 38 -12.90 6.80 8.79
C ARG A 38 -13.61 7.25 7.51
N GLY A 39 -13.03 8.20 6.79
CA GLY A 39 -13.63 8.82 5.61
C GLY A 39 -12.91 8.42 4.33
N SER A 40 -13.24 9.09 3.23
CA SER A 40 -12.52 8.94 1.97
C SER A 40 -11.11 9.51 2.09
N ILE A 41 -10.16 8.81 1.47
CA ILE A 41 -8.77 9.26 1.35
C ILE A 41 -8.39 9.36 -0.13
N THR A 42 -7.39 10.17 -0.40
CA THR A 42 -6.69 10.20 -1.69
C THR A 42 -5.26 9.72 -1.45
N ALA A 43 -4.80 8.76 -2.26
CA ALA A 43 -3.44 8.24 -2.20
C ALA A 43 -2.74 8.52 -3.53
N THR A 44 -1.48 8.93 -3.44
CA THR A 44 -0.59 9.12 -4.59
C THR A 44 0.51 8.08 -4.54
N LEU A 45 0.75 7.39 -5.65
CA LEU A 45 1.84 6.43 -5.81
C LEU A 45 2.83 6.96 -6.84
N THR A 46 4.10 6.94 -6.48
CA THR A 46 5.21 7.36 -7.34
C THR A 46 6.35 6.37 -7.20
N LEU A 47 7.03 6.09 -8.30
CA LEU A 47 8.35 5.46 -8.25
C LEU A 47 9.36 6.50 -7.79
N THR A 48 10.31 6.11 -6.93
CA THR A 48 11.43 6.99 -6.58
C THR A 48 12.41 7.01 -7.75
N GLU A 49 13.08 8.14 -7.97
CA GLU A 49 14.03 8.30 -9.07
C GLU A 49 15.19 7.28 -9.01
N ASP A 50 15.53 6.77 -7.82
CA ASP A 50 16.55 5.72 -7.62
C ASP A 50 16.21 4.37 -8.28
N GLU A 51 14.92 4.09 -8.53
CA GLU A 51 14.48 2.87 -9.24
C GLU A 51 14.42 3.05 -10.76
N ILE A 52 14.59 4.27 -11.28
CA ILE A 52 14.79 4.54 -12.71
C ILE A 52 16.30 4.45 -13.03
N ARG A 53 16.99 3.47 -12.47
CA ARG A 53 18.30 3.08 -13.00
C ARG A 53 18.04 2.21 -14.23
N PRO A 54 18.51 2.59 -15.43
CA PRO A 54 18.44 1.67 -16.56
C PRO A 54 19.19 0.41 -16.15
N LEU A 55 18.55 -0.75 -16.37
CA LEU A 55 19.20 -2.04 -16.27
C LEU A 55 20.31 -2.06 -17.34
N THR A 56 21.53 -1.68 -16.96
CA THR A 56 22.72 -1.89 -17.79
C THR A 56 23.13 -3.35 -17.74
#